data_AF-C9YSK4-F1
#
_entry.id   AF-C9YSK4-F1
#
_cell.length_a   1.000
_cell.length_b   1.000
_cell.length_c   1.000
_cell.angle_alpha   90.00
_cell.angle_beta   90.00
_cell.angle_gamma   90.00
#
_symmetry.space_group_name_H-M   'P 1'
#
loop_
_entity.id
_entity.type
_entity.pdbx_description
1 polymer ?
#
loop_
_entity_poly.entity_id
_entity_poly.type
_entity_poly.pdbx_seq_one_letter_code
_entity_poly.pdbx_strand_id
1 'polypeptide(L)' 'THWKHGGIVGVFGYGGGVIGRYCDQPEMFPAVAHFHTIRINQPSGKYYTTEYLEQLMSLCERRGSGPYQPARCH' A
#
# COMPACT_ATOMS: atom_id res chain seq x y z
N THR A 1 -12.85 -13.07 -7.67
CA THR A 1 -11.68 -12.33 -7.14
C THR A 1 -10.71 -13.37 -6.59
N HIS A 2 -9.39 -13.21 -6.72
CA HIS A 2 -8.38 -14.17 -6.22
C HIS A 2 -7.69 -13.72 -4.93
N TRP A 3 -8.46 -12.98 -4.12
CA TRP A 3 -8.02 -12.45 -2.83
C TRP A 3 -8.95 -12.99 -1.77
N LYS A 4 -8.39 -13.49 -0.67
CA LYS A 4 -9.18 -13.87 0.51
C LYS A 4 -9.88 -12.63 1.08
N HIS A 5 -10.98 -12.87 1.79
CA HIS A 5 -11.69 -11.80 2.46
C HIS A 5 -10.82 -11.18 3.56
N GLY A 6 -10.54 -9.88 3.40
CA GLY A 6 -9.97 -9.03 4.43
C GLY A 6 -8.63 -9.52 4.99
N GLY A 7 -8.35 -9.04 6.20
CA GLY A 7 -7.12 -9.30 6.92
C GLY A 7 -6.73 -8.07 7.74
N ILE A 8 -6.58 -8.26 9.05
CA ILE A 8 -6.28 -7.19 9.99
C ILE A 8 -4.77 -7.12 10.16
N VAL A 9 -4.19 -6.03 9.66
CA VAL A 9 -2.78 -5.68 9.82
C VAL A 9 -2.69 -4.18 10.08
N GLY A 10 -1.69 -3.75 10.84
CA GLY A 10 -1.53 -2.36 11.24
C GLY A 10 -0.15 -2.09 11.81
N VAL A 11 0.04 -0.86 12.29
CA VAL A 11 1.26 -0.44 12.99
C VAL A 11 0.91 -0.19 14.45
N PHE A 12 1.83 -0.48 15.37
CA PHE A 12 1.61 -0.25 16.80
C PHE A 12 1.20 1.21 17.06
N GLY A 13 0.17 1.41 17.88
CA GLY A 13 -0.39 2.73 18.20
C GLY A 13 -1.46 3.25 17.24
N TYR A 14 -1.72 2.58 16.10
CA TYR A 14 -2.76 2.98 15.14
C TYR A 14 -3.72 1.83 14.82
N GLY A 15 -5.03 2.09 14.91
CA GLY A 15 -6.08 1.11 14.60
C GLY A 15 -6.44 0.98 13.11
N GLY A 16 -5.71 1.66 12.21
CA GLY A 16 -6.02 1.69 10.78
C GLY A 16 -4.90 2.30 9.96
N GLY A 17 -5.09 2.34 8.63
CA GLY A 17 -4.09 2.86 7.67
C GLY A 17 -3.38 1.78 6.86
N VAL A 18 -3.48 0.51 7.25
CA VAL A 18 -3.03 -0.64 6.45
C VAL A 18 -4.23 -1.53 6.15
N ILE A 19 -4.39 -1.92 4.89
CA ILE A 19 -5.44 -2.83 4.44
C ILE A 19 -4.78 -4.17 4.12
N GLY A 20 -5.09 -5.19 4.93
CA GLY A 20 -4.66 -6.56 4.66
C GLY A 20 -5.36 -7.12 3.43
N ARG A 21 -4.57 -7.75 2.56
CA ARG A 21 -4.99 -8.58 1.45
C ARG A 21 -4.04 -9.76 1.34
N TYR A 22 -4.62 -10.92 1.11
CA TYR A 22 -3.94 -12.21 1.07
C TYR A 22 -4.40 -12.98 -0.16
N CYS A 23 -3.48 -13.61 -0.89
CA CYS A 23 -3.80 -14.43 -2.05
C CYS A 23 -4.58 -15.69 -1.63
N ASP A 24 -5.56 -16.11 -2.43
CA ASP A 24 -6.29 -17.37 -2.20
C ASP A 24 -5.47 -18.62 -2.59
N GLN A 25 -4.40 -18.44 -3.39
CA GLN A 25 -3.51 -19.48 -3.91
C GLN A 25 -2.02 -19.17 -3.63
N PRO A 26 -1.60 -19.14 -2.35
CA PRO A 26 -0.24 -18.73 -1.97
C PRO A 26 0.86 -19.68 -2.47
N GLU A 27 0.57 -20.95 -2.70
CA GLU A 27 1.56 -21.93 -3.22
C GLU A 27 1.92 -21.68 -4.68
N MET A 28 0.94 -21.29 -5.50
CA MET A 28 1.15 -20.93 -6.90
C MET A 28 1.74 -19.53 -7.05
N PHE A 29 1.38 -18.60 -6.17
CA PHE A 29 1.81 -17.20 -6.22
C PHE A 29 2.41 -16.72 -4.89
N PRO A 30 3.58 -17.24 -4.50
CA PRO A 30 4.18 -16.93 -3.20
C PRO A 30 4.56 -15.44 -3.06
N ALA A 31 4.93 -14.80 -4.16
CA ALA A 31 5.33 -13.38 -4.18
C ALA A 31 4.21 -12.40 -3.76
N VAL A 32 2.94 -12.82 -3.88
CA VAL A 32 1.76 -12.01 -3.52
C VAL A 32 0.90 -12.69 -2.46
N ALA A 33 1.45 -13.69 -1.74
CA ALA A 33 0.76 -14.31 -0.61
C ALA A 33 0.29 -13.25 0.40
N HIS A 34 1.08 -12.18 0.58
CA HIS A 34 0.75 -10.97 1.32
C HIS A 34 0.87 -9.75 0.40
N PHE A 35 -0.23 -9.01 0.22
CA PHE A 35 -0.25 -7.86 -0.69
C PHE A 35 -0.98 -6.66 -0.08
N HIS A 36 -0.42 -6.12 0.99
CA HIS A 36 -1.09 -5.10 1.79
C HIS A 36 -1.04 -3.72 1.13
N THR A 37 -2.11 -2.94 1.29
CA THR A 37 -2.14 -1.53 0.86
C THR A 37 -1.94 -0.62 2.06
N ILE A 38 -0.98 0.31 1.97
CA ILE A 38 -0.73 1.32 3.00
C ILE A 38 -1.34 2.65 2.53
N ARG A 39 -2.11 3.30 3.40
CA ARG A 39 -2.67 4.64 3.16
C ARG A 39 -1.72 5.69 3.75
N ILE A 40 -1.16 6.53 2.89
CA ILE A 40 -0.26 7.63 3.26
C ILE A 40 -1.03 8.93 3.15
N ASN A 41 -0.90 9.80 4.14
CA ASN A 41 -1.60 11.08 4.17
C ASN A 41 -1.05 12.03 3.09
N GLN A 42 -1.91 12.44 2.14
CA GLN A 42 -1.55 13.37 1.08
C GLN A 42 -1.53 14.83 1.58
N PRO A 43 -0.73 15.72 0.95
CA PRO A 43 -0.82 17.16 1.20
C PRO A 43 -2.18 17.71 0.78
N SER A 44 -2.63 18.77 1.45
CA SER A 44 -3.84 19.48 1.10
C SER A 44 -3.76 20.00 -0.35
N GLY A 45 -4.81 19.79 -1.14
CA GLY A 45 -4.84 20.16 -2.55
C GLY A 45 -3.95 19.31 -3.48
N LYS A 46 -3.20 18.33 -2.97
CA LYS A 46 -2.31 17.42 -3.74
C LYS A 46 -1.25 18.11 -4.59
N TYR A 47 -0.74 19.22 -4.09
CA TYR A 47 0.47 19.81 -4.64
C TYR A 47 1.68 19.10 -4.07
N TYR A 48 2.54 18.61 -4.96
CA TYR A 48 3.76 17.89 -4.61
C TYR A 48 4.97 18.57 -5.26
N THR A 49 6.11 18.47 -4.61
CA THR A 49 7.41 18.68 -5.27
C THR A 49 7.85 17.38 -5.93
N THR A 50 8.63 17.46 -7.00
CA THR A 50 9.21 16.28 -7.65
C THR A 50 10.08 15.48 -6.68
N GLU A 51 10.89 16.17 -5.88
CA GLU A 51 11.73 15.57 -4.84
C GLU A 51 10.91 14.72 -3.85
N TYR A 52 9.75 15.21 -3.39
CA TYR A 52 8.91 14.46 -2.48
C TYR A 52 8.36 13.17 -3.12
N LEU A 53 7.94 13.24 -4.39
CA LEU A 53 7.44 12.06 -5.11
C LEU A 53 8.55 11.04 -5.35
N GLU A 54 9.76 11.49 -5.69
CA GLU A 54 10.92 10.61 -5.87
C GLU A 54 11.28 9.89 -4.57
N GLN A 55 11.30 10.61 -3.45
CA GLN A 55 11.52 10.01 -2.14
C GLN A 55 10.44 8.96 -1.84
N LEU A 56 9.18 9.26 -2.13
CA LEU A 56 8.08 8.33 -1.90
C LEU A 56 8.18 7.07 -2.78
N MET A 57 8.48 7.22 -4.07
CA MET A 57 8.67 6.11 -5.00
C MET A 57 9.85 5.22 -4.59
N SER A 58 10.98 5.84 -4.22
CA SER A 58 12.17 5.09 -3.76
C SER A 58 11.87 4.26 -2.50
N LEU A 59 11.01 4.76 -1.61
CA LEU A 59 10.57 4.01 -0.43
C LEU A 59 9.64 2.85 -0.82
N CYS A 60 8.69 3.09 -1.72
CA CYS A 60 7.77 2.08 -2.23
C CYS A 60 8.49 0.95 -2.97
N GLU A 61 9.54 1.26 -3.71
CA GLU A 61 10.35 0.26 -4.43
C GLU A 61 11.24 -0.55 -3.47
N ARG A 62 11.81 0.09 -2.46
CA ARG A 62 12.68 -0.61 -1.50
C ARG A 62 11.91 -1.54 -0.54
N ARG A 63 10.69 -1.17 -0.15
CA ARG A 63 9.96 -1.87 0.94
C ARG A 63 8.58 -2.40 0.53
N GLY A 64 8.09 -2.03 -0.64
CA GLY A 64 6.80 -2.47 -1.17
C GLY A 64 6.99 -3.24 -2.46
N SER A 65 5.90 -3.35 -3.23
CA SER A 65 5.88 -4.03 -4.51
C SER A 65 6.23 -3.14 -5.70
N GLY A 66 6.44 -1.82 -5.48
CA GLY A 66 6.67 -0.82 -6.53
C GLY A 66 5.46 0.06 -6.88
N PRO A 67 4.22 -0.47 -7.02
CA PRO A 67 3.05 0.35 -7.31
C PRO A 67 2.75 1.41 -6.25
N TYR A 68 2.64 2.66 -6.70
CA TYR A 68 2.08 3.77 -5.95
C TYR A 68 0.85 4.32 -6.69
N GLN A 69 -0.26 4.51 -5.97
CA GLN A 69 -1.48 5.06 -6.54
C GLN A 69 -1.87 6.35 -5.79
N PRO A 70 -1.85 7.53 -6.44
CA PRO A 70 -2.37 8.75 -5.84
C PRO A 70 -3.89 8.69 -5.75
N ALA A 71 -4.44 9.06 -4.59
CA ALA A 71 -5.89 9.13 -4.41
C ALA A 71 -6.49 10.27 -5.26
N ARG A 72 -7.67 10.07 -5.87
CA ARG A 72 -8.48 11.16 -6.41
C ARG A 72 -9.27 11.82 -5.27
N CYS A 73 -9.44 13.13 -5.34
CA CYS A 73 -10.25 13.93 -4.43
C CYS A 73 -11.40 14.33 -5.31
N HIS A 74 -12.60 13.97 -4.88
CA HIS A 74 -13.80 14.59 -5.37
C HIS A 74 -13.96 15.95 -4.70
#